data_AF-A0A7T1B0T0-F1
#
_entry.id   AF-A0A7T1B0T0-F1
#
_cell.length_a   1.000
_cell.length_b   1.000
_cell.length_c   1.000
_cell.angle_alpha   90.00
_cell.angle_beta   90.00
_cell.angle_gamma   90.00
#
_symmetry.space_group_name_H-M   'P 1'
#
loop_
_entity.id
_entity.type
_entity.pdbx_description
1 polymer ?
#
loop_
_entity_poly.entity_id
_entity_poly.type
_entity_poly.pdbx_seq_one_letter_code
_entity_poly.pdbx_strand_id
1 'polypeptide(L)'
;MAEIKQGNNKFYIGENENDPQAQITYVTVNDNQIDIDHTGVPDELGGQGIGSQLVGAVVKYARDNDLKVSASCPFAKKVIEKHDEYQDVYAG
;
A
#
# COMPACT_ATOMS: atom_id res chain seq x y z
N MET A 1 10.40 -0.76 -15.93
CA MET A 1 9.93 -0.09 -14.69
C MET A 1 8.68 -0.83 -14.27
N ALA A 2 8.58 -1.29 -13.02
CA ALA A 2 7.38 -1.97 -12.56
C ALA A 2 6.23 -0.94 -12.52
N GLU A 3 5.20 -1.17 -13.33
CA GLU A 3 4.04 -0.28 -13.38
C GLU A 3 3.05 -0.69 -12.29
N ILE A 4 2.78 0.22 -11.36
CA ILE A 4 1.77 0.02 -10.33
C ILE A 4 0.42 0.35 -10.97
N LYS A 5 -0.45 -0.64 -11.04
CA LYS A 5 -1.81 -0.51 -11.54
C LYS A 5 -2.76 -0.32 -10.37
N GLN A 6 -3.65 0.67 -10.49
CA GLN A 6 -4.69 0.93 -9.52
C GLN A 6 -5.96 0.15 -9.88
N GLY A 7 -6.47 -0.62 -8.94
CA GLY A 7 -7.77 -1.27 -8.99
C GLY A 7 -8.74 -0.64 -7.99
N ASN A 8 -9.90 -1.28 -7.81
CA ASN A 8 -10.90 -0.85 -6.85
C ASN A 8 -10.44 -1.20 -5.41
N ASN A 9 -10.03 -0.19 -4.65
CA ASN A 9 -9.47 -0.33 -3.29
C ASN A 9 -8.24 -1.24 -3.19
N LYS A 10 -7.49 -1.38 -4.29
CA LYS A 10 -6.26 -2.18 -4.35
C LYS A 10 -5.27 -1.60 -5.33
N PHE A 11 -3.98 -1.82 -5.10
CA PHE A 11 -2.94 -1.59 -6.09
C PHE A 11 -2.19 -2.90 -6.33
N TYR A 12 -1.76 -3.11 -7.56
CA TYR A 12 -1.01 -4.31 -7.92
C TYR A 12 0.09 -4.01 -8.92
N ILE A 13 1.10 -4.87 -8.92
CA ILE A 13 2.22 -4.87 -9.84
C ILE A 13 2.22 -6.23 -10.51
N GLY A 14 2.30 -6.24 -11.83
CA GLY A 14 2.35 -7.46 -12.62
C GLY A 14 1.80 -7.26 -14.02
N GLU A 15 2.05 -8.25 -14.86
CA GLU A 15 1.54 -8.27 -16.23
C GLU A 15 0.01 -8.42 -16.25
N ASN A 16 -0.55 -9.23 -15.32
CA ASN A 16 -1.98 -9.56 -15.26
C ASN A 16 -2.59 -9.27 -13.87
N GLU A 17 -3.88 -8.90 -13.84
CA GLU A 17 -4.63 -8.74 -12.58
C GLU A 17 -5.00 -10.08 -11.92
N ASN A 18 -5.13 -11.15 -12.73
CA ASN A 18 -5.44 -12.48 -12.21
C ASN A 18 -4.25 -13.13 -11.50
N ASP A 19 -3.03 -12.76 -11.91
CA ASP A 19 -1.77 -13.25 -11.32
C ASP A 19 -0.84 -12.04 -11.13
N PRO A 20 -1.17 -11.16 -10.16
CA PRO A 20 -0.32 -10.02 -9.87
C PRO A 20 0.90 -10.53 -9.13
N GLN A 21 2.07 -10.11 -9.59
CA GLN A 21 3.32 -10.38 -8.91
C GLN A 21 3.32 -9.83 -7.49
N ALA A 22 2.73 -8.67 -7.25
CA ALA A 22 2.52 -8.16 -5.90
C ALA A 22 1.24 -7.34 -5.85
N GLN A 23 0.54 -7.36 -4.72
CA GLN A 23 -0.67 -6.58 -4.53
C GLN A 23 -0.80 -6.05 -3.11
N ILE A 24 -1.50 -4.94 -2.98
CA ILE A 24 -1.88 -4.32 -1.72
C ILE A 24 -3.36 -3.98 -1.81
N THR A 25 -4.10 -4.28 -0.75
CA THR A 25 -5.51 -3.93 -0.64
C THR A 25 -5.69 -3.02 0.56
N TYR A 26 -6.60 -2.07 0.43
CA TYR A 26 -6.99 -1.17 1.49
C TYR A 26 -8.51 -1.10 1.55
N VAL A 27 -9.04 -0.68 2.69
CA VAL A 27 -10.47 -0.49 2.91
C VAL A 27 -10.70 0.92 3.43
N THR A 28 -11.74 1.58 2.94
CA THR A 28 -12.10 2.90 3.47
C THR A 28 -12.80 2.70 4.82
N VAL A 29 -12.19 3.19 5.90
CA VAL A 29 -12.73 3.09 7.26
C VAL A 29 -13.68 4.25 7.56
N ASN A 30 -13.30 5.46 7.13
CA ASN A 30 -14.09 6.69 7.32
C ASN A 30 -13.97 7.57 6.07
N ASP A 31 -14.77 8.65 6.00
CA ASP A 31 -14.75 9.62 4.89
C ASP A 31 -13.34 10.09 4.53
N ASN A 32 -12.49 10.29 5.55
CA ASN A 32 -11.11 10.73 5.37
C ASN A 32 -10.07 9.71 5.87
N GLN A 33 -10.37 8.40 5.88
CA GLN A 33 -9.42 7.38 6.36
C GLN A 33 -9.53 6.06 5.59
N ILE A 34 -8.38 5.54 5.19
CA ILE A 34 -8.21 4.22 4.58
C ILE A 34 -7.31 3.34 5.44
N ASP A 35 -7.60 2.04 5.50
CA ASP A 35 -6.83 1.05 6.23
C ASP A 35 -6.26 -0.01 5.31
N ILE A 36 -4.95 -0.27 5.40
CA ILE A 36 -4.30 -1.34 4.67
C ILE A 36 -4.53 -2.66 5.40
N ASP A 37 -5.54 -3.40 4.95
CA ASP A 37 -5.91 -4.70 5.49
C ASP A 37 -4.93 -5.81 5.07
N HIS A 38 -4.50 -5.81 3.81
CA HIS A 38 -3.66 -6.89 3.29
C HIS A 38 -2.57 -6.39 2.33
N THR A 39 -1.40 -7.01 2.42
CA THR A 39 -0.28 -6.79 1.49
C THR A 39 0.30 -8.14 1.13
N GLY A 40 0.15 -8.52 -0.15
CA GLY A 40 0.65 -9.76 -0.70
C GLY A 40 1.86 -9.48 -1.59
N VAL A 41 3.06 -9.74 -1.07
CA VAL A 41 4.31 -9.70 -1.83
C VAL A 41 4.96 -11.07 -1.74
N PRO A 42 5.24 -11.76 -2.85
CA PRO A 42 5.91 -13.05 -2.83
C PRO A 42 7.34 -12.88 -2.34
N ASP A 43 7.84 -13.87 -1.60
CA ASP A 43 9.21 -13.89 -1.09
C ASP A 43 10.27 -13.72 -2.19
N GLU A 44 9.99 -14.18 -3.41
CA GLU A 44 10.86 -14.01 -4.58
C GLU A 44 11.10 -12.54 -4.95
N LEU A 45 10.14 -11.67 -4.62
CA LEU A 45 10.23 -10.21 -4.78
C LEU A 45 10.46 -9.50 -3.43
N GLY A 46 10.53 -10.27 -2.35
CA GLY A 46 10.91 -9.81 -1.03
C GLY A 46 12.32 -9.23 -1.03
N GLY A 47 12.53 -8.16 -0.28
CA GLY A 47 13.84 -7.48 -0.21
C GLY A 47 14.18 -6.59 -1.41
N GLN A 48 13.37 -6.57 -2.48
CA GLN A 48 13.54 -5.65 -3.61
C GLN A 48 12.82 -4.30 -3.43
N GLY A 49 12.09 -4.11 -2.32
CA GLY A 49 11.37 -2.88 -2.02
C GLY A 49 10.00 -2.76 -2.70
N ILE A 50 9.50 -3.82 -3.35
CA ILE A 50 8.20 -3.83 -4.04
C ILE A 50 7.04 -3.50 -3.08
N GLY A 51 7.03 -4.14 -1.90
CA GLY A 51 6.02 -3.84 -0.86
C GLY A 51 6.06 -2.37 -0.42
N SER A 52 7.25 -1.80 -0.28
CA SER A 52 7.41 -0.38 0.05
C SER A 52 6.92 0.55 -1.06
N GLN A 53 7.11 0.19 -2.32
CA GLN A 53 6.56 0.95 -3.45
C GLN A 53 5.02 0.92 -3.46
N LEU A 54 4.42 -0.24 -3.20
CA LEU A 54 2.96 -0.38 -3.11
C LEU A 54 2.36 0.44 -1.96
N VAL A 55 2.97 0.35 -0.77
CA VAL A 55 2.59 1.19 0.38
C VAL A 55 2.73 2.67 0.04
N GLY A 56 3.86 3.07 -0.55
CA GLY A 56 4.07 4.45 -0.99
C GLY A 56 3.03 4.94 -1.99
N ALA A 57 2.53 4.09 -2.89
CA ALA A 57 1.44 4.44 -3.81
C ALA A 57 0.11 4.68 -3.08
N VAL A 58 -0.25 3.82 -2.12
CA VAL A 58 -1.44 4.01 -1.28
C VAL A 58 -1.33 5.29 -0.44
N VAL A 59 -0.18 5.51 0.18
CA VAL A 59 0.11 6.70 0.98
C VAL A 59 0.05 7.97 0.13
N LYS A 60 0.63 7.95 -1.07
CA LYS A 60 0.58 9.08 -1.99
C LYS A 60 -0.86 9.36 -2.44
N TYR A 61 -1.63 8.32 -2.76
CA TYR A 61 -3.05 8.46 -3.09
C TYR A 61 -3.82 9.10 -1.93
N ALA A 62 -3.58 8.64 -0.70
CA ALA A 62 -4.20 9.21 0.48
C ALA A 62 -3.81 10.68 0.67
N ARG A 63 -2.51 11.01 0.56
CA ARG A 63 -2.01 12.39 0.66
C ARG A 63 -2.63 13.32 -0.38
N ASP A 64 -2.75 12.86 -1.63
CA ASP A 64 -3.33 13.65 -2.72
C ASP A 64 -4.83 13.92 -2.53
N ASN A 65 -5.53 13.02 -1.83
CA ASN A 65 -6.96 13.09 -1.54
C ASN A 65 -7.28 13.59 -0.12
N ASP A 66 -6.29 14.09 0.64
CA ASP A 66 -6.44 14.52 2.05
C ASP A 66 -6.99 13.40 2.97
N LEU A 67 -6.66 12.15 2.68
CA LEU A 67 -7.04 10.97 3.45
C LEU A 67 -5.91 10.55 4.40
N LYS A 68 -6.32 10.00 5.54
CA LYS A 68 -5.45 9.33 6.52
C LYS A 68 -5.25 7.86 6.13
N VAL A 69 -4.08 7.30 6.41
CA VAL A 69 -3.75 5.89 6.20
C VAL A 69 -3.53 5.21 7.55
N SER A 70 -4.23 4.11 7.82
CA SER A 70 -3.91 3.15 8.88
C SER A 70 -3.46 1.84 8.27
N ALA A 71 -2.81 0.99 9.07
CA ALA A 71 -2.32 -0.29 8.59
C ALA A 71 -2.62 -1.38 9.62
N SER A 72 -3.69 -2.13 9.37
CA SER A 72 -3.99 -3.38 10.09
C SER A 72 -2.98 -4.48 9.75
N CYS A 73 -2.44 -4.50 8.53
CA CYS A 73 -1.42 -5.45 8.13
C CYS A 73 -0.07 -5.12 8.81
N PRO A 74 0.55 -6.08 9.54
CA PRO A 74 1.81 -5.84 10.25
C PRO A 74 2.98 -5.53 9.30
N PHE A 75 2.93 -6.01 8.06
CA PHE A 75 3.92 -5.69 7.04
C PHE A 75 3.84 -4.23 6.63
N ALA A 76 2.64 -3.76 6.23
CA ALA A 76 2.42 -2.37 5.84
C ALA A 76 2.76 -1.43 7.00
N LYS A 77 2.35 -1.77 8.22
CA LYS A 77 2.70 -1.02 9.43
C LYS A 77 4.22 -0.86 9.59
N LYS A 78 4.99 -1.95 9.55
CA LYS A 78 6.46 -1.88 9.63
C LYS A 78 7.08 -1.03 8.53
N VAL A 79 6.53 -1.08 7.31
CA VAL A 79 7.02 -0.25 6.20
C VAL A 79 6.73 1.22 6.47
N ILE A 80 5.51 1.56 6.92
CA ILE A 80 5.12 2.94 7.23
C ILE A 80 5.92 3.49 8.42
N GLU A 81 6.11 2.70 9.47
CA GLU A 81 6.92 3.08 10.64
C GLU A 81 8.39 3.27 10.29
N LYS A 82 8.91 2.56 9.28
CA LYS A 82 10.30 2.70 8.82
C LYS A 82 10.52 3.93 7.94
N HIS A 83 9.45 4.51 7.40
CA HIS A 83 9.48 5.67 6.52
C HIS A 83 8.80 6.86 7.22
N ASP A 84 9.58 7.67 7.92
CA ASP A 84 9.10 8.90 8.57
C ASP A 84 8.32 9.83 7.62
N GLU A 85 8.66 9.81 6.33
CA GLU A 85 7.96 10.57 5.30
C GLU A 85 6.47 10.20 5.14
N TYR A 86 6.02 9.05 5.64
CA TYR A 86 4.62 8.61 5.57
C TYR A 86 3.86 8.92 6.87
N GLN A 87 4.54 9.40 7.91
CA GLN A 87 3.95 9.69 9.22
C GLN A 87 3.00 10.91 9.18
N ASP A 88 3.04 11.74 8.14
CA ASP A 88 2.13 12.88 7.96
C ASP A 88 0.67 12.43 7.73
N VAL A 89 0.47 11.38 6.93
CA VAL A 89 -0.84 10.79 6.66
C VAL A 89 -1.13 9.55 7.51
N TYR A 90 -0.15 9.00 8.22
CA TYR A 90 -0.37 7.83 9.09
C TYR A 90 -1.26 8.17 10.30
N ALA A 91 -2.25 7.33 10.57
CA ALA A 91 -3.24 7.52 11.64
C ALA A 91 -3.15 6.53 12.81
N GLY A 92 -2.23 5.54 12.75
CA GLY A 92 -2.07 4.53 13.81
C GLY A 92 -2.84 3.26 13.53
#